data_AF-A0A920GD68-F1
#
_entry.id   AF-A0A920GD68-F1
#
_cell.length_a   1.000
_cell.length_b   1.000
_cell.length_c   1.000
_cell.angle_alpha   90.00
_cell.angle_beta   90.00
_cell.angle_gamma   90.00
#
_symmetry.space_group_name_H-M   'P 1'
#
loop_
_entity.id
_entity.type
_entity.pdbx_description
1 polymer ?
#
loop_
_entity_poly.entity_id
_entity_poly.type
_entity_poly.pdbx_seq_one_letter_code
_entity_poly.pdbx_strand_id
1 'polypeptide(L)'
;MAARAALTIKADSTPANLVLLSEDLNRGNWKLALHRLEGLLSSKNSFFKEAGSQKNTLPLLPSDTAHFRAGQLNKPELLAAHLCLRLAEQQKDDKSRQSYLAKALNWSPSFLEAIIRLARLEAASSSRKALKRLETAFKAFPHQRLANQIAEVASDNDGHFVARLSGLAEQAEIRDEAR
;
A
#
# COMPACT_ATOMS: atom_id res chain seq x y z
N MET A 1 7.48 -28.32 -3.69
CA MET A 1 6.99 -29.47 -2.87
C MET A 1 7.47 -29.37 -1.42
N ALA A 2 8.77 -29.17 -1.16
CA ALA A 2 9.34 -29.15 0.20
C ALA A 2 8.73 -28.09 1.15
N ALA A 3 8.46 -26.87 0.69
CA ALA A 3 7.87 -25.81 1.56
C ALA A 3 6.44 -26.15 2.02
N ARG A 4 5.63 -26.79 1.17
CA ARG A 4 4.28 -27.25 1.55
C ARG A 4 4.35 -28.40 2.54
N ALA A 5 5.28 -29.33 2.34
CA ALA A 5 5.54 -30.43 3.29
C ALA A 5 6.09 -29.93 4.64
N ALA A 6 6.88 -28.86 4.64
CA ALA A 6 7.34 -28.22 5.87
C ALA A 6 6.18 -27.59 6.66
N LEU A 7 5.20 -26.98 5.98
CA LEU A 7 4.00 -26.44 6.64
C LEU A 7 3.08 -27.54 7.20
N THR A 8 3.06 -28.74 6.62
CA THR A 8 2.32 -29.87 7.21
C THR A 8 2.94 -30.39 8.49
N ILE A 9 4.24 -30.13 8.70
CA ILE A 9 4.99 -30.53 9.91
C ILE A 9 4.99 -29.40 10.95
N LYS A 10 5.15 -28.15 10.50
CA LYS A 10 5.08 -26.94 11.32
C LYS A 10 4.30 -25.86 10.58
N ALA A 11 3.01 -25.73 10.91
CA ALA A 11 2.07 -24.83 10.25
C ALA A 11 2.54 -23.35 10.23
N ASP A 12 3.33 -22.96 11.22
CA ASP A 12 3.83 -21.59 11.38
C ASP A 12 5.30 -21.43 10.96
N SER A 13 5.81 -22.30 10.07
CA SER A 13 7.18 -22.19 9.58
C SER A 13 7.34 -20.95 8.68
N THR A 14 7.98 -19.92 9.22
CA THR A 14 8.29 -18.66 8.53
C THR A 14 9.07 -18.82 7.22
N PRO A 15 10.20 -19.58 7.16
CA PRO A 15 10.93 -19.75 5.91
C PRO A 15 10.10 -20.47 4.84
N ALA A 16 9.26 -21.44 5.24
CA ALA A 16 8.34 -22.10 4.30
C ALA A 16 7.29 -21.12 3.76
N ASN A 17 6.75 -20.23 4.61
CA ASN A 17 5.83 -19.18 4.19
C ASN A 17 6.48 -18.15 3.26
N LEU A 18 7.75 -17.81 3.45
CA LEU A 18 8.50 -16.92 2.55
C LEU A 18 8.77 -17.56 1.18
N VAL A 19 9.15 -18.84 1.14
CA VAL A 19 9.32 -19.57 -0.11
C VAL A 19 7.99 -19.67 -0.88
N LEU A 20 6.89 -19.92 -0.19
CA LEU A 20 5.57 -19.95 -0.83
C LEU A 20 5.10 -18.56 -1.23
N LEU A 21 5.43 -17.52 -0.47
CA LEU A 21 5.14 -16.14 -0.85
C LEU A 21 5.88 -15.76 -2.15
N SER A 22 7.18 -16.06 -2.26
CA SER A 22 7.94 -15.80 -3.50
C SER A 22 7.38 -16.60 -4.69
N GLU A 23 6.99 -17.85 -4.46
CA GLU A 23 6.34 -18.69 -5.47
C GLU A 23 4.98 -18.11 -5.92
N ASP A 24 4.14 -17.67 -4.99
CA ASP A 24 2.84 -17.07 -5.28
C ASP A 24 3.00 -15.72 -6.01
N LEU A 25 4.01 -14.91 -5.65
CA LEU A 25 4.36 -13.68 -6.37
C LEU A 25 4.82 -13.95 -7.80
N ASN A 26 5.69 -14.96 -8.00
CA ASN A 26 6.19 -15.33 -9.33
C ASN A 26 5.09 -15.91 -10.23
N ARG A 27 4.11 -16.60 -9.64
CA ARG A 27 2.96 -17.16 -10.37
C ARG A 27 1.83 -16.14 -10.62
N GLY A 28 1.91 -14.94 -10.07
CA GLY A 28 0.85 -13.93 -10.18
C GLY A 28 -0.39 -14.25 -9.34
N ASN A 29 -0.26 -15.10 -8.32
CA ASN A 29 -1.34 -15.46 -7.40
C ASN A 29 -1.51 -14.40 -6.30
N TRP A 30 -1.88 -13.17 -6.67
CA TRP A 30 -1.88 -12.01 -5.78
C TRP A 30 -2.72 -12.19 -4.51
N LYS A 31 -3.84 -12.91 -4.59
CA LYS A 31 -4.73 -13.16 -3.45
C LYS A 31 -4.07 -14.07 -2.39
N LEU A 32 -3.40 -15.13 -2.84
CA LEU A 32 -2.67 -16.04 -1.95
C LEU A 32 -1.42 -15.36 -1.39
N ALA A 33 -0.69 -14.62 -2.24
CA ALA A 33 0.46 -13.84 -1.80
C ALA A 33 0.07 -12.83 -0.71
N LEU A 34 -1.03 -12.09 -0.90
CA LEU A 34 -1.53 -11.15 0.11
C LEU A 34 -1.89 -11.87 1.40
N HIS A 35 -2.68 -12.96 1.34
CA HIS A 35 -3.08 -13.70 2.55
C HIS A 35 -1.87 -14.22 3.34
N ARG A 36 -0.83 -14.73 2.66
CA ARG A 36 0.41 -15.16 3.31
C ARG A 36 1.15 -14.01 3.95
N LEU A 37 1.26 -12.89 3.23
CA LEU A 37 1.91 -11.69 3.73
C LEU A 37 1.17 -11.09 4.94
N GLU A 38 -0.17 -11.12 4.94
CA GLU A 38 -1.00 -10.74 6.10
C GLU A 38 -0.74 -11.63 7.31
N GLY A 39 -0.60 -12.95 7.10
CA GLY A 39 -0.21 -13.88 8.15
C GLY A 39 1.19 -13.59 8.72
N LEU A 40 2.13 -13.17 7.87
CA LEU A 40 3.49 -12.79 8.29
C LEU A 40 3.55 -11.43 8.98
N LEU A 41 2.67 -10.48 8.63
CA LEU A 41 2.61 -9.15 9.23
C LEU A 41 1.71 -9.05 10.47
N SER A 42 0.87 -10.07 10.71
CA SER A 42 0.02 -10.11 11.89
C SER A 42 0.87 -10.00 13.16
N SER A 43 0.37 -9.26 14.17
CA SER A 43 1.11 -8.92 15.40
C SER A 43 1.60 -10.12 16.20
N LYS A 44 1.03 -11.30 15.95
CA LYS A 44 1.46 -12.58 16.53
C LYS A 44 2.80 -13.08 15.96
N ASN A 45 3.17 -12.63 14.77
CA ASN A 45 4.30 -13.10 13.98
C ASN A 45 5.28 -11.96 13.66
N SER A 46 5.53 -11.03 14.60
CA SER A 46 6.32 -9.79 14.43
C SER A 46 7.73 -9.99 13.88
N PHE A 47 7.83 -10.32 12.59
CA PHE A 47 9.00 -10.85 11.90
C PHE A 47 9.73 -9.77 11.10
N PHE A 48 8.97 -8.77 10.64
CA PHE A 48 9.49 -7.63 9.91
C PHE A 48 9.67 -6.37 10.78
N LYS A 49 9.40 -6.44 12.09
CA LYS A 49 9.68 -5.33 13.01
C LYS A 49 11.18 -5.30 13.32
N GLU A 50 11.77 -4.13 13.12
CA GLU A 50 13.21 -3.87 13.29
C GLU A 50 13.81 -4.42 14.59
N ALA A 51 15.10 -4.73 14.51
CA ALA A 51 15.98 -5.35 15.50
C ALA A 51 16.09 -4.64 16.88
N GLY A 52 15.25 -3.65 17.17
CA GLY A 52 15.28 -2.87 18.40
C GLY A 52 14.41 -3.38 19.55
N SER A 53 13.45 -4.32 19.33
CA SER A 53 12.41 -4.54 20.36
C SER A 53 12.05 -5.97 20.76
N GLN A 54 12.65 -7.05 20.21
CA GLN A 54 12.36 -8.39 20.73
C GLN A 54 13.59 -9.29 20.80
N LYS A 55 13.92 -9.74 22.02
CA LYS A 55 14.99 -10.70 22.31
C LYS A 55 14.76 -12.12 21.73
N ASN A 56 13.64 -12.37 21.03
CA ASN A 56 13.20 -13.72 20.63
C ASN A 56 12.85 -13.88 19.14
N THR A 57 13.10 -12.89 18.28
CA THR A 57 12.92 -13.04 16.84
C THR A 57 14.22 -13.53 16.20
N LEU A 58 14.22 -14.76 15.71
CA LEU A 58 15.32 -15.29 14.89
C LEU A 58 15.53 -14.35 13.69
N PRO A 59 16.75 -13.83 13.48
CA PRO A 59 17.03 -12.98 12.33
C PRO A 59 16.82 -13.77 11.04
N LEU A 60 16.22 -13.11 10.05
CA LEU A 60 16.10 -13.61 8.68
C LEU A 60 17.48 -14.00 8.14
N LEU A 61 17.64 -15.27 7.79
CA LEU A 61 18.86 -15.71 7.11
C LEU A 61 18.81 -15.20 5.66
N PRO A 62 19.97 -14.84 5.06
CA PRO A 62 20.03 -14.50 3.64
C PRO A 62 19.44 -15.60 2.74
N SER A 63 19.53 -16.86 3.15
CA SER A 63 18.91 -18.01 2.48
C SER A 63 17.37 -17.94 2.43
N ASP A 64 16.73 -17.36 3.45
CA ASP A 64 15.27 -17.30 3.54
C ASP A 64 14.67 -16.25 2.60
N THR A 65 15.48 -15.27 2.21
CA THR A 65 15.11 -14.16 1.31
C THR A 65 15.70 -14.30 -0.09
N ALA A 66 16.49 -15.35 -0.35
CA ALA A 66 17.20 -15.55 -1.61
C ALA A 66 16.27 -15.58 -2.86
N HIS A 67 14.99 -15.91 -2.66
CA HIS A 67 13.99 -15.95 -3.74
C HIS A 67 13.33 -14.59 -4.04
N PHE A 68 13.64 -13.56 -3.27
CA PHE A 68 13.11 -12.20 -3.45
C PHE A 68 14.16 -11.30 -4.08
N ARG A 69 13.69 -10.26 -4.78
CA ARG A 69 14.61 -9.21 -5.26
C ARG A 69 15.16 -8.41 -4.08
N ALA A 70 16.38 -7.91 -4.23
CA ALA A 70 16.99 -7.02 -3.25
C ALA A 70 16.03 -5.85 -2.93
N GLY A 71 15.78 -5.63 -1.65
CA GLY A 71 14.91 -4.56 -1.17
C GLY A 71 13.41 -4.82 -1.22
N GLN A 72 12.95 -5.92 -1.83
CA GLN A 72 11.52 -6.21 -2.01
C GLN A 72 10.78 -6.40 -0.67
N LEU A 73 11.47 -6.90 0.35
CA LEU A 73 10.94 -7.13 1.68
C LEU A 73 11.29 -6.02 2.68
N ASN A 74 11.94 -4.92 2.25
CA ASN A 74 12.32 -3.83 3.14
C ASN A 74 11.11 -3.06 3.69
N LYS A 75 10.02 -3.00 2.90
CA LYS A 75 8.76 -2.36 3.26
C LYS A 75 7.61 -3.31 2.93
N PRO A 76 7.38 -4.36 3.76
CA PRO A 76 6.39 -5.39 3.47
C PRO A 76 4.95 -4.84 3.48
N GLU A 77 4.68 -3.76 4.22
CA GLU A 77 3.40 -3.06 4.17
C GLU A 77 3.16 -2.40 2.80
N LEU A 78 4.22 -1.82 2.22
CA LEU A 78 4.15 -1.27 0.87
C LEU A 78 3.94 -2.38 -0.18
N LEU A 79 4.56 -3.54 0.00
CA LEU A 79 4.30 -4.72 -0.83
C LEU A 79 2.83 -5.17 -0.70
N ALA A 80 2.26 -5.19 0.51
CA ALA A 80 0.85 -5.48 0.74
C ALA A 80 -0.06 -4.49 0.00
N ALA A 81 0.26 -3.20 0.08
CA ALA A 81 -0.47 -2.14 -0.62
C ALA A 81 -0.43 -2.33 -2.15
N HIS A 82 0.73 -2.68 -2.71
CA HIS A 82 0.86 -3.00 -4.14
C HIS A 82 0.06 -4.24 -4.55
N LEU A 83 0.03 -5.29 -3.72
CA LEU A 83 -0.79 -6.49 -3.97
C LEU A 83 -2.28 -6.16 -3.96
N CYS A 84 -2.74 -5.34 -3.01
CA CYS A 84 -4.10 -4.83 -2.99
C CYS A 84 -4.42 -4.03 -4.25
N LEU A 85 -3.50 -3.21 -4.75
CA LEU A 85 -3.68 -2.48 -6.01
C LEU A 85 -3.80 -3.42 -7.22
N ARG A 86 -2.97 -4.46 -7.32
CA ARG A 86 -3.10 -5.49 -8.37
C ARG A 86 -4.44 -6.21 -8.30
N LEU A 87 -4.92 -6.54 -7.10
CA LEU A 87 -6.22 -7.15 -6.91
C LEU A 87 -7.36 -6.22 -7.31
N ALA A 88 -7.24 -4.92 -7.03
CA ALA A 88 -8.19 -3.91 -7.48
C ALA A 88 -8.24 -3.84 -9.02
N GLU A 89 -7.09 -3.86 -9.70
CA GLU A 89 -7.02 -3.85 -11.17
C GLU A 89 -7.74 -5.05 -11.82
N GLN A 90 -7.82 -6.17 -11.12
CA GLN A 90 -8.50 -7.38 -11.60
C GLN A 90 -10.02 -7.37 -11.39
N GLN A 91 -10.56 -6.48 -10.54
CA GLN A 91 -11.99 -6.46 -10.26
C GLN A 91 -12.77 -5.71 -11.34
N LYS A 92 -13.89 -6.28 -11.78
CA LYS A 92 -14.79 -5.66 -12.75
C LYS A 92 -15.76 -4.66 -12.10
N ASP A 93 -16.08 -4.83 -10.83
CA ASP A 93 -17.04 -4.01 -10.09
C ASP A 93 -16.36 -2.88 -9.29
N ASP A 94 -16.94 -1.68 -9.36
CA ASP A 94 -16.37 -0.51 -8.68
C ASP A 94 -16.32 -0.69 -7.16
N LYS A 95 -17.28 -1.42 -6.57
CA LYS A 95 -17.34 -1.66 -5.12
C LYS A 95 -16.16 -2.49 -4.62
N SER A 96 -15.83 -3.61 -5.27
CA SER A 96 -14.66 -4.40 -4.90
C SER A 96 -13.36 -3.67 -5.24
N ARG A 97 -13.30 -2.91 -6.34
CA ARG A 97 -12.16 -2.02 -6.63
C ARG A 97 -11.91 -1.05 -5.48
N GLN A 98 -12.94 -0.34 -5.04
CA GLN A 98 -12.84 0.58 -3.90
C GLN A 98 -12.41 -0.13 -2.62
N SER A 99 -12.95 -1.32 -2.34
CA SER A 99 -12.60 -2.10 -1.15
C SER A 99 -11.10 -2.46 -1.11
N TYR A 100 -10.54 -2.95 -2.22
CA TYR A 100 -9.12 -3.29 -2.29
C TYR A 100 -8.22 -2.05 -2.23
N LEU A 101 -8.59 -0.94 -2.87
CA LEU A 101 -7.82 0.28 -2.78
C LEU A 101 -7.86 0.88 -1.37
N ALA A 102 -9.00 0.82 -0.68
CA ALA A 102 -9.09 1.21 0.73
C ALA A 102 -8.22 0.31 1.61
N LYS A 103 -8.21 -1.00 1.34
CA LYS A 103 -7.31 -1.94 2.02
C LYS A 103 -5.84 -1.62 1.75
N ALA A 104 -5.47 -1.15 0.56
CA ALA A 104 -4.12 -0.71 0.26
C ALA A 104 -3.70 0.50 1.13
N LEU A 105 -4.60 1.46 1.35
CA LEU A 105 -4.35 2.61 2.22
C LEU A 105 -4.25 2.25 3.70
N ASN A 106 -4.92 1.18 4.15
CA ASN A 106 -4.73 0.67 5.52
C ASN A 106 -3.31 0.13 5.74
N TRP A 107 -2.68 -0.44 4.69
CA TRP A 107 -1.29 -0.89 4.75
C TRP A 107 -0.30 0.27 4.60
N SER A 108 -0.55 1.18 3.67
CA SER A 108 0.30 2.33 3.41
C SER A 108 -0.56 3.57 3.16
N PRO A 109 -0.78 4.42 4.18
CA PRO A 109 -1.66 5.59 4.08
C PRO A 109 -1.23 6.61 3.03
N SER A 110 0.08 6.74 2.79
CA SER A 110 0.68 7.62 1.79
C SER A 110 0.83 6.97 0.41
N PHE A 111 0.18 5.83 0.16
CA PHE A 111 0.30 5.12 -1.11
C PHE A 111 -0.45 5.84 -2.23
N LEU A 112 0.28 6.72 -2.92
CA LEU A 112 -0.21 7.68 -3.90
C LEU A 112 -1.12 7.05 -4.98
N GLU A 113 -0.75 5.89 -5.52
CA GLU A 113 -1.53 5.22 -6.57
C GLU A 113 -2.92 4.80 -6.08
N ALA A 114 -3.05 4.33 -4.83
CA ALA A 114 -4.35 3.98 -4.28
C ALA A 114 -5.21 5.22 -4.01
N ILE A 115 -4.60 6.31 -3.54
CA ILE A 115 -5.29 7.60 -3.32
C ILE A 115 -5.88 8.12 -4.63
N ILE A 116 -5.05 8.23 -5.68
CA ILE A 116 -5.46 8.78 -6.98
C ILE A 116 -6.55 7.90 -7.60
N ARG A 117 -6.38 6.57 -7.62
CA ARG A 117 -7.38 5.66 -8.19
C ARG A 117 -8.70 5.69 -7.43
N LEU A 118 -8.68 5.80 -6.10
CA LEU A 118 -9.90 5.99 -5.31
C LEU A 118 -10.58 7.30 -5.61
N ALA A 119 -9.83 8.40 -5.69
CA ALA A 119 -10.40 9.70 -6.01
C ALA A 119 -11.07 9.70 -7.38
N ARG A 120 -10.48 9.03 -8.38
CA ARG A 120 -11.10 8.88 -9.72
C ARG A 120 -12.40 8.08 -9.69
N LEU A 121 -12.45 6.98 -8.94
CA LEU A 121 -13.69 6.21 -8.76
C LEU A 121 -14.75 7.03 -8.01
N GLU A 122 -14.34 7.83 -7.04
CA GLU A 122 -15.24 8.72 -6.32
C GLU A 122 -15.73 9.87 -7.21
N ALA A 123 -14.89 10.42 -8.09
CA ALA A 123 -15.23 11.53 -8.98
C ALA A 123 -16.37 11.16 -9.93
N ALA A 124 -16.45 9.90 -10.35
CA ALA A 124 -17.56 9.38 -11.16
C ALA A 124 -18.93 9.47 -10.45
N SER A 125 -18.96 9.50 -9.11
CA SER A 125 -20.19 9.59 -8.32
C SER A 125 -20.37 10.93 -7.59
N SER A 126 -19.27 11.56 -7.18
CA SER A 126 -19.24 12.83 -6.45
C SER A 126 -17.86 13.47 -6.53
N SER A 127 -17.75 14.52 -7.35
CA SER A 127 -16.53 15.36 -7.43
C SER A 127 -16.14 15.94 -6.07
N ARG A 128 -17.12 16.37 -5.26
CA ARG A 128 -16.89 16.87 -3.90
C ARG A 128 -16.19 15.84 -3.00
N LYS A 129 -16.59 14.56 -3.09
CA LYS A 129 -15.98 13.49 -2.28
C LYS A 129 -14.55 13.22 -2.72
N ALA A 130 -14.32 13.12 -4.03
CA ALA A 130 -13.00 12.94 -4.61
C ALA A 130 -12.05 14.07 -4.23
N LEU A 131 -12.51 15.31 -4.37
CA LEU A 131 -11.74 16.50 -4.03
C LEU A 131 -11.36 16.52 -2.54
N LYS A 132 -12.31 16.25 -1.63
CA LYS A 132 -12.01 16.16 -0.20
C LYS A 132 -10.94 15.11 0.11
N ARG A 133 -10.96 13.95 -0.55
CA ARG A 133 -9.92 12.92 -0.40
C ARG A 133 -8.56 13.43 -0.87
N LEU A 134 -8.49 14.04 -2.05
CA LEU A 134 -7.25 14.55 -2.62
C LEU A 134 -6.65 15.67 -1.77
N GLU A 135 -7.47 16.60 -1.29
CA GLU A 135 -7.03 17.66 -0.38
C GLU A 135 -6.51 17.10 0.95
N THR A 136 -7.20 16.10 1.51
CA THR A 136 -6.77 15.45 2.76
C THR A 136 -5.42 14.75 2.57
N ALA A 137 -5.26 14.04 1.44
CA ALA A 137 -4.01 13.39 1.09
C ALA A 137 -2.88 14.41 0.85
N PHE A 138 -3.16 15.52 0.17
CA PHE A 138 -2.18 16.56 -0.09
C PHE A 138 -1.69 17.23 1.20
N LYS A 139 -2.57 17.46 2.17
CA LYS A 139 -2.16 17.98 3.49
C LYS A 139 -1.23 17.02 4.24
N ALA A 140 -1.53 15.73 4.20
CA ALA A 140 -0.69 14.72 4.86
C ALA A 140 0.65 14.50 4.13
N PHE A 141 0.61 14.46 2.80
CA PHE A 141 1.78 14.21 1.96
C PHE A 141 1.69 15.03 0.66
N PRO A 142 2.21 16.27 0.66
CA PRO A 142 2.21 17.15 -0.49
C PRO A 142 2.96 16.50 -1.66
N HIS A 143 2.29 16.37 -2.80
CA HIS A 143 2.88 15.76 -3.98
C HIS A 143 2.28 16.36 -5.24
N GLN A 144 3.12 16.69 -6.24
CA GLN A 144 2.68 17.34 -7.49
C GLN A 144 1.54 16.58 -8.19
N ARG A 145 1.60 15.25 -8.24
CA ARG A 145 0.52 14.43 -8.80
C ARG A 145 -0.82 14.61 -8.09
N LEU A 146 -0.85 14.89 -6.78
CA LEU A 146 -2.09 15.19 -6.07
C LEU A 146 -2.60 16.59 -6.45
N ALA A 147 -1.71 17.58 -6.52
CA ALA A 147 -2.05 18.92 -6.99
C ALA A 147 -2.68 18.90 -8.39
N ASN A 148 -2.10 18.15 -9.33
CA ASN A 148 -2.64 17.99 -10.68
C ASN A 148 -4.04 17.36 -10.66
N GLN A 149 -4.26 16.32 -9.84
CA GLN A 149 -5.58 15.70 -9.72
C GLN A 149 -6.60 16.62 -9.02
N ILE A 150 -6.17 17.47 -8.08
CA ILE A 150 -7.05 18.51 -7.50
C ILE A 150 -7.47 19.50 -8.59
N ALA A 151 -6.54 19.95 -9.43
CA ALA A 151 -6.85 20.85 -10.56
C ALA A 151 -7.91 20.25 -11.49
N GLU A 152 -7.72 18.98 -11.87
CA GLU A 152 -8.64 18.25 -12.75
C GLU A 152 -10.06 18.14 -12.16
N VAL A 153 -10.19 17.94 -10.84
CA VAL A 153 -11.48 17.71 -10.19
C VAL A 153 -12.16 19.01 -9.74
N ALA A 154 -11.40 20.01 -9.31
CA ALA A 154 -11.93 21.25 -8.72
C ALA A 154 -12.61 22.17 -9.75
N SER A 155 -12.21 22.09 -11.04
CA SER A 155 -12.66 23.02 -12.09
C SER A 155 -12.42 24.49 -11.73
N ASP A 156 -11.40 24.77 -10.92
CA ASP A 156 -11.01 26.13 -10.55
C ASP A 156 -10.31 26.83 -11.73
N ASN A 157 -10.42 28.16 -11.81
CA ASN A 157 -9.50 28.94 -12.63
C ASN A 157 -8.12 29.04 -11.96
N ASP A 158 -7.09 29.45 -12.71
CA ASP A 158 -5.70 29.47 -12.21
C ASP A 158 -5.54 30.25 -10.89
N GLY A 159 -6.21 31.39 -10.74
CA GLY A 159 -6.15 32.20 -9.52
C GLY A 159 -6.76 31.50 -8.30
N HIS A 160 -7.93 30.89 -8.45
CA HIS A 160 -8.57 30.11 -7.39
C HIS A 160 -7.80 28.83 -7.07
N PHE A 161 -7.20 28.19 -8.09
CA PHE A 161 -6.39 27.00 -7.91
C PHE A 161 -5.13 27.29 -7.10
N VAL A 162 -4.40 28.37 -7.43
CA VAL A 162 -3.23 28.81 -6.66
C VAL A 162 -3.62 29.14 -5.23
N ALA A 163 -4.71 29.89 -5.01
CA ALA A 163 -5.18 30.19 -3.66
C ALA A 163 -5.51 28.92 -2.85
N ARG A 164 -6.17 27.94 -3.48
CA ARG A 164 -6.47 26.64 -2.85
C ARG A 164 -5.20 25.89 -2.48
N LEU A 165 -4.28 25.71 -3.43
CA LEU A 165 -3.03 24.99 -3.19
C LEU A 165 -2.18 25.65 -2.10
N SER A 166 -2.04 26.98 -2.14
CA SER A 166 -1.32 27.72 -1.09
C SER A 166 -1.94 27.50 0.28
N GLY A 167 -3.28 27.58 0.38
CA GLY A 167 -3.99 27.31 1.64
C GLY A 167 -3.86 25.86 2.12
N LEU A 168 -3.79 24.89 1.20
CA LEU A 168 -3.52 23.49 1.54
C LEU A 168 -2.08 23.28 2.01
N ALA A 169 -1.11 23.94 1.38
CA ALA A 169 0.31 23.87 1.72
C ALA A 169 0.61 24.45 3.11
N GLU A 170 -0.07 25.53 3.49
CA GLU A 170 0.02 26.09 4.86
C GLU A 170 -0.47 25.11 5.94
N GLN A 171 -1.47 24.31 5.58
CA GLN A 171 -2.08 23.28 6.44
C GLN A 171 -1.39 21.93 6.33
N ALA A 172 -0.35 21.80 5.50
CA ALA A 172 0.34 20.53 5.30
C ALA A 172 1.19 20.16 6.53
N GLU A 173 1.23 18.86 6.83
CA GLU A 173 2.05 18.31 7.91
C GLU A 173 3.55 18.43 7.59
N ILE A 174 3.91 18.29 6.30
CA ILE A 174 5.28 18.43 5.79
C ILE A 174 5.35 19.69 4.93
N ARG A 175 5.59 20.84 5.56
CA ARG A 175 5.55 22.15 4.89
C ARG A 175 6.64 22.33 3.83
N ASP A 176 7.80 21.72 4.01
CA ASP A 176 8.93 21.88 3.08
C ASP A 176 8.71 21.15 1.75
N GLU A 177 7.90 20.09 1.73
CA GLU A 177 7.50 19.39 0.50
C GLU A 177 6.28 20.05 -0.18
N ALA A 178 5.61 20.98 0.50
CA ALA A 178 4.41 21.66 0.03
C ALA A 178 4.66 23.00 -0.67
N ARG A 179 5.87 23.56 -0.54
CA ARG A 179 6.30 24.87 -1.06
C ARG A 179 7.00 24.73 -2.40
#